data_AF-A0A7V5LIX3-F1
#
_entry.id   AF-A0A7V5LIX3-F1
#
_cell.length_a   1.000
_cell.length_b   1.000
_cell.length_c   1.000
_cell.angle_alpha   90.00
_cell.angle_beta   90.00
_cell.angle_gamma   90.00
#
_symmetry.space_group_name_H-M   'P 1'
#
loop_
_entity.id
_entity.type
_entity.pdbx_description
1 polymer ?
#
loop_
_entity_poly.entity_id
_entity_poly.type
_entity_poly.pdbx_seq_one_letter_code
_entity_poly.pdbx_strand_id
1 'polypeptide(L)'
;MRRIFYILVIIVFVGFAAQSLQASSIEVTDEYDFKLALDYARTANIDTIILTTPGGVYTTTDTMHLPILEPLVIMAKSGLAEPPILTNSDANGEVLDILRIYADFTVEGVIFDGGHERSHGMKYALRCDNDTERGYTVDPDADINVKNCIFRNFFQDKDPTKDGHVFKVAKVKVGTVRFENCFIENTGYEAIRLSDTEKWATDKTCDSLIVRNCTFVNIDAEGIRFYADKDTATADAYVLLEHLTFYNSATRVIYIKNNEGTIARDIIVANSRVSGHGRDDFVMQIQNKGSTISHVDTFQVTTLDGTYNPDQLIYVSKNEGRGVNKTTIWGFDPQFKDAANLDLTLLSGSHAYYAAHDGSALGDLNWATETPTVIPFNYQIEGNGHLEFDPELQGRSYDPNTTVTVTAVPDSGWEFKEWQGDLSGSDNPA
;
A
#
# COMPACT_ATOMS: atom_id res chain seq x y z
N MET A 1 22.48 66.04 49.42
CA MET A 1 22.55 65.71 47.98
C MET A 1 22.94 64.24 47.82
N ARG A 2 21.96 63.34 47.71
CA ARG A 2 22.20 61.91 47.46
C ARG A 2 22.27 61.71 45.94
N ARG A 3 23.44 61.30 45.42
CA ARG A 3 23.65 60.98 44.01
C ARG A 3 23.19 59.53 43.78
N ILE A 4 22.20 59.38 42.90
CA ILE A 4 21.70 58.07 42.44
C ILE A 4 22.63 57.63 41.30
N PHE A 5 23.26 56.46 41.44
CA PHE A 5 24.00 55.79 40.38
C PHE A 5 23.06 54.84 39.63
N TYR A 6 22.89 55.04 38.33
CA TYR A 6 22.20 54.09 37.47
C TYR A 6 23.23 53.06 36.98
N ILE A 7 23.04 51.79 37.33
CA ILE A 7 23.81 50.66 36.79
C ILE A 7 23.12 50.24 35.49
N LEU A 8 23.78 50.47 34.36
CA LEU A 8 23.37 49.94 33.06
C LEU A 8 23.80 48.47 32.98
N VAL A 9 22.85 47.55 33.14
CA VAL A 9 23.09 46.12 32.90
C VAL A 9 22.92 45.86 31.40
N ILE A 10 24.03 45.65 30.69
CA ILE A 10 24.01 45.15 29.31
C ILE A 10 23.82 43.63 29.40
N ILE A 11 22.60 43.17 29.15
CA ILE A 11 22.31 41.74 28.97
C ILE A 11 22.73 41.38 27.54
N VAL A 12 23.86 40.70 27.40
CA VAL A 12 24.27 40.08 26.15
C VAL A 12 23.44 38.82 25.96
N PHE A 13 22.41 38.88 25.11
CA PHE A 13 21.77 37.69 24.58
C PHE A 13 22.74 37.00 23.62
N VAL A 14 23.40 35.94 24.08
CA VAL A 14 24.02 34.97 23.17
C VAL A 14 22.87 34.14 22.60
N GLY A 15 22.34 34.58 21.46
CA GLY A 15 21.41 33.78 20.68
C GLY A 15 22.15 32.54 20.18
N PHE A 16 21.88 31.38 20.79
CA PHE A 16 22.07 30.11 20.09
C PHE A 16 21.03 30.09 18.97
N ALA A 17 21.43 30.50 17.77
CA ALA A 17 20.71 30.13 16.58
C ALA A 17 20.82 28.60 16.49
N ALA A 18 19.71 27.90 16.69
CA ALA A 18 19.59 26.54 16.19
C ALA A 18 19.78 26.65 14.67
N GLN A 19 20.97 26.30 14.17
CA GLN A 19 21.12 26.02 12.75
C GLN A 19 20.16 24.88 12.47
N SER A 20 19.10 25.14 11.71
CA SER A 20 18.41 24.07 11.02
C SER A 20 19.49 23.33 10.24
N LEU A 21 19.78 22.08 10.59
CA LEU A 21 20.59 21.20 9.77
C LEU A 21 19.93 21.19 8.39
N GLN A 22 20.56 21.86 7.43
CA GLN A 22 20.15 21.79 6.05
C GLN A 22 20.46 20.36 5.61
N ALA A 23 19.45 19.64 5.09
CA ALA A 23 19.63 18.29 4.58
C ALA A 23 20.85 18.25 3.65
N SER A 24 21.80 17.37 3.95
CA SER A 24 23.04 17.22 3.19
C SER A 24 22.81 16.22 2.07
N SER A 25 22.96 16.67 0.82
CA SER A 25 22.69 15.85 -0.36
C SER A 25 23.92 15.61 -1.22
N ILE A 26 23.94 14.48 -1.93
CA ILE A 26 24.84 14.23 -3.06
C ILE A 26 24.08 13.85 -4.32
N GLU A 27 24.58 14.29 -5.46
CA GLU A 27 24.15 13.79 -6.76
C GLU A 27 25.04 12.62 -7.18
N VAL A 28 24.43 11.50 -7.61
CA VAL A 28 25.14 10.28 -7.99
C VAL A 28 24.70 9.87 -9.38
N THR A 29 25.66 9.70 -10.29
CA THR A 29 25.44 9.08 -11.61
C THR A 29 25.60 7.56 -11.50
N ASP A 30 25.05 6.83 -12.46
CA ASP A 30 25.14 5.36 -12.56
C ASP A 30 26.53 4.83 -12.95
N GLU A 31 27.50 5.71 -13.20
CA GLU A 31 28.90 5.35 -13.45
C GLU A 31 29.64 4.88 -12.19
N TYR A 32 29.13 5.20 -11.00
CA TYR A 32 29.74 4.84 -9.73
C TYR A 32 29.13 3.55 -9.17
N ASP A 33 29.98 2.75 -8.51
CA ASP A 33 29.49 1.64 -7.69
C ASP A 33 28.60 2.20 -6.57
N PHE A 34 27.37 1.74 -6.50
CA PHE A 34 26.37 2.34 -5.62
C PHE A 34 26.68 2.10 -4.14
N LYS A 35 27.41 1.02 -3.80
CA LYS A 35 27.86 0.78 -2.43
C LYS A 35 28.81 1.89 -1.97
N LEU A 36 29.71 2.36 -2.84
CA LEU A 36 30.62 3.45 -2.51
C LEU A 36 29.87 4.76 -2.26
N ALA A 37 28.76 5.01 -2.97
CA ALA A 37 27.90 6.15 -2.71
C ALA A 37 27.25 6.07 -1.31
N LEU A 38 26.76 4.89 -0.91
CA LEU A 38 26.22 4.66 0.45
C LEU A 38 27.30 4.83 1.53
N ASP A 39 28.48 4.26 1.33
CA ASP A 39 29.60 4.37 2.27
C ASP A 39 30.07 5.83 2.41
N TYR A 40 30.14 6.56 1.30
CA TYR A 40 30.46 7.99 1.31
C TYR A 40 29.38 8.79 2.04
N ALA A 41 28.10 8.52 1.74
CA ALA A 41 27.01 9.25 2.38
C ALA A 41 27.06 9.11 3.90
N ARG A 42 27.24 7.88 4.39
CA ARG A 42 27.42 7.59 5.82
C ARG A 42 28.63 8.29 6.42
N THR A 43 29.80 8.21 5.79
CA THR A 43 31.05 8.75 6.36
C THR A 43 31.12 10.27 6.33
N ALA A 44 30.41 10.91 5.40
CA ALA A 44 30.33 12.37 5.28
C ALA A 44 29.06 12.98 5.90
N ASN A 45 28.25 12.19 6.62
CA ASN A 45 26.98 12.61 7.23
C ASN A 45 26.04 13.29 6.20
N ILE A 46 25.85 12.62 5.06
CA ILE A 46 24.90 12.96 4.01
C ILE A 46 23.64 12.14 4.24
N ASP A 47 22.51 12.82 4.33
CA ASP A 47 21.20 12.21 4.57
C ASP A 47 20.40 11.98 3.27
N THR A 48 20.86 12.50 2.13
CA THR A 48 20.12 12.41 0.86
C THR A 48 21.03 12.03 -0.31
N ILE A 49 20.67 10.97 -1.04
CA ILE A 49 21.27 10.58 -2.31
C ILE A 49 20.28 10.86 -3.45
N ILE A 50 20.68 11.70 -4.39
CA ILE A 50 19.90 12.06 -5.57
C ILE A 50 20.48 11.33 -6.79
N LEU A 51 19.71 10.41 -7.37
CA LEU A 51 20.08 9.65 -8.56
C LEU A 51 19.77 10.48 -9.81
N THR A 52 20.78 10.72 -10.65
CA THR A 52 20.72 11.74 -11.70
C THR A 52 20.75 11.21 -13.14
N THR A 53 21.04 9.93 -13.35
CA THR A 53 21.04 9.35 -14.70
C THR A 53 19.63 8.86 -15.08
N PRO A 54 18.98 9.38 -16.14
CA PRO A 54 17.70 8.87 -16.62
C PRO A 54 17.84 7.41 -17.06
N GLY A 55 17.03 6.51 -16.49
CA GLY A 55 17.12 5.07 -16.76
C GLY A 55 18.43 4.42 -16.30
N GLY A 56 19.27 5.13 -15.54
CA GLY A 56 20.57 4.64 -15.09
C GLY A 56 20.44 3.50 -14.08
N VAL A 57 21.37 2.55 -14.13
CA VAL A 57 21.34 1.35 -13.27
C VAL A 57 22.35 1.46 -12.15
N TYR A 58 21.83 1.70 -10.94
CA TYR A 58 22.55 1.84 -9.69
C TYR A 58 22.60 0.48 -8.98
N THR A 59 23.81 -0.06 -8.88
CA THR A 59 24.06 -1.40 -8.32
C THR A 59 25.51 -1.49 -7.83
N THR A 60 25.86 -2.63 -7.24
CA THR A 60 27.21 -2.96 -6.80
C THR A 60 27.59 -4.36 -7.28
N THR A 61 28.89 -4.60 -7.46
CA THR A 61 29.43 -5.96 -7.64
C THR A 61 29.92 -6.58 -6.34
N ASP A 62 29.76 -5.88 -5.21
CA ASP A 62 30.05 -6.41 -3.89
C ASP A 62 29.17 -7.64 -3.60
N THR A 63 29.74 -8.60 -2.89
CA THR A 63 29.07 -9.84 -2.43
C THR A 63 28.29 -9.60 -1.13
N MET A 64 28.12 -8.33 -0.76
CA MET A 64 27.45 -7.88 0.45
C MET A 64 26.13 -7.19 0.13
N HIS A 65 25.15 -7.36 1.03
CA HIS A 65 23.94 -6.55 0.98
C HIS A 65 24.30 -5.06 1.10
N LEU A 66 23.51 -4.19 0.46
CA LEU A 66 23.65 -2.74 0.55
C LEU A 66 22.92 -2.25 1.82
N PRO A 67 23.63 -1.91 2.91
CA PRO A 67 22.99 -1.62 4.18
C PRO A 67 22.66 -0.12 4.32
N ILE A 68 21.45 0.18 4.77
CA ILE A 68 21.04 1.51 5.24
C ILE A 68 21.19 1.54 6.76
N LEU A 69 22.34 2.02 7.21
CA LEU A 69 22.76 1.99 8.63
C LEU A 69 22.41 3.26 9.41
N GLU A 70 22.15 4.35 8.71
CA GLU A 70 21.82 5.68 9.26
C GLU A 70 20.59 6.22 8.50
N PRO A 71 19.84 7.19 9.07
CA PRO A 71 18.74 7.83 8.38
C PRO A 71 19.11 8.30 6.97
N LEU A 72 18.38 7.83 5.95
CA LEU A 72 18.72 8.13 4.55
C LEU A 72 17.49 8.30 3.66
N VAL A 73 17.58 9.27 2.77
CA VAL A 73 16.69 9.45 1.61
C VAL A 73 17.43 9.06 0.34
N ILE A 74 16.84 8.18 -0.48
CA ILE A 74 17.28 7.92 -1.85
C ILE A 74 16.18 8.38 -2.79
N MET A 75 16.47 9.29 -3.72
CA MET A 75 15.45 9.81 -4.62
C MET A 75 15.94 9.99 -6.05
N ALA A 76 15.04 9.85 -7.01
CA ALA A 76 15.28 10.28 -8.37
C ALA A 76 15.37 11.81 -8.46
N LYS A 77 16.26 12.31 -9.32
CA LYS A 77 16.27 13.74 -9.67
C LYS A 77 14.94 14.10 -10.35
N SER A 78 14.37 15.25 -9.97
CA SER A 78 13.13 15.73 -10.59
C SER A 78 13.32 15.95 -12.10
N GLY A 79 12.33 15.54 -12.90
CA GLY A 79 12.29 15.78 -14.34
C GLY A 79 13.13 14.83 -15.20
N LEU A 80 13.61 13.70 -14.64
CA LEU A 80 14.20 12.65 -15.46
C LEU A 80 13.16 12.07 -16.43
N ALA A 81 13.60 11.78 -17.66
CA ALA A 81 12.76 11.19 -18.70
C ALA A 81 12.35 9.75 -18.35
N GLU A 82 13.23 9.03 -17.65
CA GLU A 82 13.00 7.66 -17.17
C GLU A 82 13.51 7.56 -15.72
N PRO A 83 12.77 6.87 -14.82
CA PRO A 83 13.22 6.66 -13.46
C PRO A 83 14.54 5.86 -13.39
N PRO A 84 15.43 6.19 -12.45
CA PRO A 84 16.62 5.40 -12.20
C PRO A 84 16.25 4.03 -11.61
N ILE A 85 17.11 3.03 -11.88
CA ILE A 85 16.89 1.64 -11.49
C ILE A 85 17.89 1.26 -10.39
N LEU A 86 17.38 0.74 -9.28
CA LEU A 86 18.14 0.09 -8.22
C LEU A 86 18.07 -1.43 -8.38
N THR A 87 19.22 -2.09 -8.33
CA THR A 87 19.34 -3.55 -8.28
C THR A 87 20.61 -3.95 -7.53
N ASN A 88 20.86 -5.24 -7.36
CA ASN A 88 22.11 -5.75 -6.82
C ASN A 88 22.70 -6.80 -7.78
N SER A 89 23.97 -6.64 -8.13
CA SER A 89 24.65 -7.44 -9.14
C SER A 89 25.54 -8.54 -8.60
N ASP A 90 25.55 -8.77 -7.28
CA ASP A 90 26.34 -9.81 -6.61
C ASP A 90 26.46 -11.06 -7.49
N ALA A 91 27.68 -11.26 -8.01
CA ALA A 91 28.00 -12.29 -8.98
C ALA A 91 27.99 -13.70 -8.35
N ASN A 92 28.05 -13.79 -7.02
CA ASN A 92 28.07 -15.06 -6.30
C ASN A 92 26.66 -15.58 -5.95
N GLY A 93 25.63 -14.72 -6.02
CA GLY A 93 24.28 -15.14 -5.67
C GLY A 93 24.03 -15.29 -4.17
N GLU A 94 24.85 -14.66 -3.33
CA GLU A 94 24.77 -14.76 -1.86
C GLU A 94 23.79 -13.73 -1.27
N VAL A 95 23.66 -12.57 -1.91
CA VAL A 95 22.81 -11.46 -1.47
C VAL A 95 21.39 -11.59 -2.00
N LEU A 96 20.41 -11.78 -1.12
CA LEU A 96 19.02 -12.00 -1.53
C LEU A 96 18.20 -10.72 -1.73
N ASP A 97 18.74 -9.55 -1.38
CA ASP A 97 18.02 -8.28 -1.29
C ASP A 97 18.75 -7.13 -1.99
N ILE A 98 17.99 -6.20 -2.56
CA ILE A 98 18.58 -4.99 -3.15
C ILE A 98 19.10 -4.08 -2.04
N LEU A 99 18.26 -3.71 -1.06
CA LEU A 99 18.65 -2.92 0.11
C LEU A 99 18.25 -3.62 1.43
N ARG A 100 19.17 -3.59 2.40
CA ARG A 100 18.94 -4.03 3.78
C ARG A 100 18.79 -2.81 4.68
N ILE A 101 17.66 -2.69 5.37
CA ILE A 101 17.31 -1.48 6.10
C ILE A 101 17.45 -1.69 7.61
N TYR A 102 18.19 -0.80 8.27
CA TYR A 102 18.43 -0.82 9.72
C TYR A 102 18.03 0.48 10.43
N ALA A 103 17.79 1.58 9.71
CA ALA A 103 17.43 2.89 10.25
C ALA A 103 16.30 3.53 9.41
N ASP A 104 15.88 4.74 9.77
CA ASP A 104 14.92 5.54 9.00
C ASP A 104 15.29 5.57 7.51
N PHE A 105 14.34 5.26 6.66
CA PHE A 105 14.59 5.18 5.23
C PHE A 105 13.44 5.76 4.43
N THR A 106 13.76 6.65 3.51
CA THR A 106 12.82 7.13 2.50
C THR A 106 13.36 6.83 1.12
N VAL A 107 12.52 6.29 0.25
CA VAL A 107 12.83 6.15 -1.18
C VAL A 107 11.73 6.74 -2.05
N GLU A 108 12.12 7.51 -3.06
CA GLU A 108 11.18 8.21 -3.93
C GLU A 108 11.55 8.17 -5.42
N GLY A 109 10.59 7.79 -6.26
CA GLY A 109 10.68 7.99 -7.71
C GLY A 109 11.63 7.02 -8.42
N VAL A 110 11.93 5.85 -7.84
CA VAL A 110 12.90 4.88 -8.40
C VAL A 110 12.23 3.58 -8.80
N ILE A 111 12.86 2.83 -9.71
CA ILE A 111 12.50 1.45 -10.03
C ILE A 111 13.40 0.53 -9.19
N PHE A 112 12.82 -0.44 -8.50
CA PHE A 112 13.53 -1.61 -7.99
C PHE A 112 13.28 -2.79 -8.93
N ASP A 113 14.35 -3.33 -9.51
CA ASP A 113 14.24 -4.43 -10.48
C ASP A 113 15.02 -5.66 -9.99
N GLY A 114 14.27 -6.64 -9.50
CA GLY A 114 14.84 -7.90 -9.01
C GLY A 114 15.31 -8.82 -10.14
N GLY A 115 14.75 -8.67 -11.34
CA GLY A 115 14.99 -9.50 -12.52
C GLY A 115 15.96 -8.88 -13.52
N HIS A 116 16.49 -7.70 -13.24
CA HIS A 116 17.41 -6.96 -14.10
C HIS A 116 18.54 -7.84 -14.64
N GLU A 117 19.02 -7.61 -15.87
CA GLU A 117 20.07 -8.43 -16.49
C GLU A 117 21.34 -8.52 -15.63
N ARG A 118 21.66 -7.42 -14.93
CA ARG A 118 22.82 -7.33 -14.02
C ARG A 118 22.60 -7.99 -12.67
N SER A 119 21.39 -8.43 -12.29
CA SER A 119 21.15 -9.15 -11.04
C SER A 119 21.29 -10.66 -11.23
N HIS A 120 21.49 -11.41 -10.15
CA HIS A 120 21.35 -12.87 -10.19
C HIS A 120 19.90 -13.35 -9.95
N GLY A 121 18.95 -12.44 -9.72
CA GLY A 121 17.56 -12.75 -9.35
C GLY A 121 17.29 -12.49 -7.87
N MET A 122 16.83 -11.27 -7.57
CA MET A 122 16.66 -10.82 -6.18
C MET A 122 15.38 -11.40 -5.59
N LYS A 123 15.49 -11.93 -4.37
CA LYS A 123 14.35 -12.41 -3.59
C LYS A 123 13.60 -11.26 -2.92
N TYR A 124 14.27 -10.20 -2.51
CA TYR A 124 13.68 -9.06 -1.81
C TYR A 124 14.11 -7.73 -2.45
N ALA A 125 13.22 -6.75 -2.55
CA ALA A 125 13.65 -5.38 -2.84
C ALA A 125 14.24 -4.75 -1.58
N LEU A 126 13.42 -4.69 -0.53
CA LEU A 126 13.70 -4.06 0.74
C LEU A 126 13.49 -5.07 1.87
N ARG A 127 14.48 -5.23 2.74
CA ARG A 127 14.39 -6.15 3.88
C ARG A 127 14.83 -5.48 5.17
N CYS A 128 14.06 -5.64 6.23
CA CYS A 128 14.46 -5.33 7.60
C CYS A 128 14.73 -6.64 8.33
N ASP A 129 15.99 -6.91 8.68
CA ASP A 129 16.42 -8.11 9.40
C ASP A 129 17.77 -7.83 10.05
N ASN A 130 17.96 -8.32 11.27
CA ASN A 130 19.23 -8.16 11.96
C ASN A 130 20.33 -8.97 11.26
N ASP A 131 21.55 -8.45 11.26
CA ASP A 131 22.74 -9.19 10.86
C ASP A 131 23.63 -9.41 12.07
N THR A 132 23.50 -10.59 12.67
CA THR A 132 24.27 -10.97 13.87
C THR A 132 25.75 -11.17 13.60
N GLU A 133 26.13 -11.51 12.37
CA GLU A 133 27.55 -11.70 12.01
C GLU A 133 28.28 -10.36 12.00
N ARG A 134 27.60 -9.30 11.57
CA ARG A 134 28.14 -7.94 11.45
C ARG A 134 27.79 -7.03 12.61
N GLY A 135 26.89 -7.47 13.49
CA GLY A 135 26.43 -6.70 14.64
C GLY A 135 25.46 -5.57 14.27
N TYR A 136 24.79 -5.67 13.12
CA TYR A 136 23.79 -4.69 12.71
C TYR A 136 22.42 -5.06 13.26
N THR A 137 21.79 -4.10 13.92
CA THR A 137 20.47 -4.25 14.53
C THR A 137 19.54 -3.24 13.91
N VAL A 138 18.35 -3.67 13.51
CA VAL A 138 17.30 -2.79 13.03
C VAL A 138 16.81 -1.93 14.19
N ASP A 139 16.77 -0.61 13.98
CA ASP A 139 16.12 0.30 14.91
C ASP A 139 14.62 -0.03 14.98
N PRO A 140 14.10 -0.41 16.17
CA PRO A 140 12.70 -0.79 16.32
C PRO A 140 11.73 0.34 16.02
N ASP A 141 12.18 1.59 15.96
CA ASP A 141 11.35 2.76 15.68
C ASP A 141 11.64 3.35 14.29
N ALA A 142 12.43 2.66 13.45
CA ALA A 142 12.74 3.10 12.08
C ALA A 142 11.48 3.28 11.22
N ASP A 143 11.31 4.47 10.67
CA ASP A 143 10.25 4.80 9.73
C ASP A 143 10.71 4.49 8.29
N ILE A 144 9.97 3.63 7.60
CA ILE A 144 10.22 3.20 6.22
C ILE A 144 9.17 3.80 5.30
N ASN A 145 9.58 4.71 4.42
CA ASN A 145 8.69 5.45 3.52
C ASN A 145 9.05 5.18 2.06
N VAL A 146 8.12 4.62 1.30
CA VAL A 146 8.29 4.27 -0.11
C VAL A 146 7.25 5.03 -0.92
N LYS A 147 7.71 5.89 -1.83
CA LYS A 147 6.84 6.83 -2.57
C LYS A 147 7.12 6.81 -4.05
N ASN A 148 6.07 6.82 -4.88
CA ASN A 148 6.23 6.98 -6.34
C ASN A 148 7.20 5.95 -6.95
N CYS A 149 7.28 4.75 -6.39
CA CYS A 149 8.26 3.72 -6.77
C CYS A 149 7.61 2.62 -7.60
N ILE A 150 8.41 2.03 -8.48
CA ILE A 150 8.03 0.84 -9.24
C ILE A 150 8.85 -0.33 -8.71
N PHE A 151 8.19 -1.47 -8.48
CA PHE A 151 8.84 -2.72 -8.10
C PHE A 151 8.50 -3.77 -9.13
N ARG A 152 9.52 -4.42 -9.71
CA ARG A 152 9.29 -5.46 -10.70
C ARG A 152 10.21 -6.66 -10.57
N ASN A 153 9.66 -7.82 -10.93
CA ASN A 153 10.39 -9.06 -11.20
C ASN A 153 11.15 -9.63 -10.01
N PHE A 154 10.47 -9.78 -8.87
CA PHE A 154 11.05 -10.41 -7.68
C PHE A 154 10.79 -11.91 -7.70
N PHE A 155 11.82 -12.62 -8.13
CA PHE A 155 11.88 -14.07 -8.19
C PHE A 155 13.30 -14.48 -7.81
N GLN A 156 13.46 -15.24 -6.74
CA GLN A 156 14.78 -15.74 -6.35
C GLN A 156 15.40 -16.51 -7.52
N ASP A 157 16.66 -16.21 -7.84
CA ASP A 157 17.40 -16.83 -8.95
C ASP A 157 16.77 -16.60 -10.34
N LYS A 158 15.89 -15.59 -10.49
CA LYS A 158 15.08 -15.31 -11.70
C LYS A 158 14.16 -16.46 -12.10
N ASP A 159 13.89 -17.37 -11.17
CA ASP A 159 13.01 -18.51 -11.38
C ASP A 159 11.59 -18.13 -10.98
N PRO A 160 10.64 -17.99 -11.93
CA PRO A 160 9.28 -17.55 -11.64
C PRO A 160 8.50 -18.51 -10.73
N THR A 161 9.03 -19.70 -10.44
CA THR A 161 8.44 -20.67 -9.51
C THR A 161 8.96 -20.53 -8.08
N LYS A 162 9.98 -19.70 -7.86
CA LYS A 162 10.57 -19.46 -6.53
C LYS A 162 10.02 -18.19 -5.91
N ASP A 163 10.12 -18.13 -4.58
CA ASP A 163 9.69 -16.97 -3.80
C ASP A 163 10.32 -15.66 -4.30
N GLY A 164 9.57 -14.58 -4.16
CA GLY A 164 10.11 -13.23 -4.18
C GLY A 164 9.12 -12.23 -3.62
N HIS A 165 9.65 -11.10 -3.16
CA HIS A 165 8.99 -10.14 -2.31
C HIS A 165 9.47 -8.73 -2.62
N VAL A 166 8.58 -7.75 -2.46
CA VAL A 166 8.98 -6.34 -2.46
C VAL A 166 9.54 -5.95 -1.10
N PHE A 167 8.79 -6.22 -0.04
CA PHE A 167 9.14 -5.77 1.30
C PHE A 167 8.99 -6.88 2.33
N LYS A 168 9.98 -7.01 3.21
CA LYS A 168 9.92 -7.95 4.33
C LYS A 168 10.45 -7.35 5.63
N VAL A 169 9.64 -7.44 6.68
CA VAL A 169 10.09 -7.31 8.07
C VAL A 169 10.28 -8.71 8.65
N ALA A 170 11.52 -9.07 8.98
CA ALA A 170 11.92 -10.41 9.41
C ALA A 170 12.39 -10.39 10.86
N LYS A 171 11.58 -10.96 11.77
CA LYS A 171 11.93 -11.18 13.19
C LYS A 171 12.36 -9.92 13.96
N VAL A 172 11.93 -8.74 13.51
CA VAL A 172 12.20 -7.44 14.12
C VAL A 172 10.92 -6.62 14.16
N LYS A 173 10.94 -5.54 14.94
CA LYS A 173 9.96 -4.45 14.90
C LYS A 173 10.57 -3.31 14.07
N VAL A 174 9.73 -2.52 13.40
CA VAL A 174 10.06 -1.18 12.88
C VAL A 174 9.02 -0.15 13.36
N GLY A 175 9.24 1.12 13.09
CA GLY A 175 8.27 2.19 13.34
C GLY A 175 7.11 2.12 12.36
N THR A 176 6.95 3.15 11.53
CA THR A 176 5.93 3.20 10.49
C THR A 176 6.44 2.67 9.17
N VAL A 177 5.63 1.86 8.48
CA VAL A 177 5.86 1.45 7.10
C VAL A 177 4.81 2.11 6.21
N ARG A 178 5.24 2.89 5.21
CA ARG A 178 4.36 3.56 4.25
C ARG A 178 4.74 3.19 2.81
N PHE A 179 3.75 2.78 2.03
CA PHE A 179 3.82 2.64 0.58
C PHE A 179 2.75 3.56 -0.03
N GLU A 180 3.17 4.55 -0.80
CA GLU A 180 2.27 5.52 -1.43
C GLU A 180 2.60 5.65 -2.91
N ASN A 181 1.58 5.64 -3.78
CA ASN A 181 1.74 5.85 -5.23
C ASN A 181 2.72 4.85 -5.86
N CYS A 182 2.66 3.58 -5.46
CA CYS A 182 3.59 2.56 -5.93
C CYS A 182 2.94 1.59 -6.91
N PHE A 183 3.69 1.19 -7.94
CA PHE A 183 3.31 0.12 -8.85
C PHE A 183 4.18 -1.11 -8.57
N ILE A 184 3.55 -2.23 -8.22
CA ILE A 184 4.22 -3.46 -7.83
C ILE A 184 3.80 -4.58 -8.77
N GLU A 185 4.74 -5.15 -9.50
CA GLU A 185 4.47 -6.23 -10.43
C GLU A 185 5.41 -7.43 -10.27
N ASN A 186 4.87 -8.62 -10.57
CA ASN A 186 5.62 -9.86 -10.73
C ASN A 186 6.43 -10.25 -9.49
N THR A 187 5.76 -10.87 -8.51
CA THR A 187 6.43 -11.47 -7.35
C THR A 187 6.09 -12.95 -7.25
N GLY A 188 7.09 -13.79 -6.98
CA GLY A 188 6.91 -15.24 -6.87
C GLY A 188 6.20 -15.70 -5.58
N TYR A 189 5.98 -14.79 -4.64
CA TYR A 189 5.24 -15.05 -3.41
C TYR A 189 4.53 -13.77 -2.94
N GLU A 190 4.54 -13.45 -1.64
CA GLU A 190 3.86 -12.24 -1.12
C GLU A 190 4.58 -10.94 -1.50
N ALA A 191 3.87 -9.86 -1.86
CA ALA A 191 4.53 -8.60 -2.19
C ALA A 191 5.04 -7.86 -0.94
N ILE A 192 4.13 -7.49 -0.02
CA ILE A 192 4.44 -6.80 1.24
C ILE A 192 4.21 -7.78 2.40
N ARG A 193 5.29 -8.17 3.10
CA ARG A 193 5.26 -9.20 4.14
C ARG A 193 5.76 -8.73 5.50
N LEU A 194 4.86 -8.72 6.48
CA LEU A 194 5.14 -8.44 7.89
C LEU A 194 4.46 -9.51 8.76
N SER A 195 4.96 -10.75 8.73
CA SER A 195 4.20 -11.92 9.25
C SER A 195 4.96 -12.84 10.19
N ASP A 196 6.19 -12.47 10.58
CA ASP A 196 7.07 -13.36 11.33
C ASP A 196 6.77 -13.40 12.85
N THR A 197 5.93 -12.49 13.39
CA THR A 197 5.43 -12.48 14.79
C THR A 197 4.72 -13.78 15.21
N GLU A 198 4.09 -14.51 14.29
CA GLU A 198 3.46 -15.79 14.63
C GLU A 198 4.50 -16.91 14.87
N LYS A 199 5.70 -16.75 14.31
CA LYS A 199 6.78 -17.75 14.37
C LYS A 199 7.83 -17.40 15.41
N TRP A 200 7.93 -16.14 15.83
CA TRP A 200 8.97 -15.62 16.70
C TRP A 200 8.37 -14.69 17.75
N ALA A 201 8.91 -14.71 18.97
CA ALA A 201 8.47 -13.86 20.07
C ALA A 201 8.91 -12.41 19.82
N THR A 202 8.12 -11.69 19.04
CA THR A 202 8.20 -10.24 18.84
C THR A 202 6.83 -9.65 19.13
N ASP A 203 6.77 -8.60 19.94
CA ASP A 203 5.53 -7.98 20.43
C ASP A 203 4.73 -7.24 19.35
N LYS A 204 5.33 -6.98 18.17
CA LYS A 204 4.70 -6.42 16.94
C LYS A 204 5.74 -6.31 15.83
N THR A 205 5.32 -6.33 14.56
CA THR A 205 6.23 -6.10 13.41
C THR A 205 6.42 -4.62 13.06
N CYS A 206 5.43 -3.77 13.33
CA CYS A 206 5.52 -2.33 13.11
C CYS A 206 4.54 -1.57 14.01
N ASP A 207 4.73 -0.25 14.17
CA ASP A 207 3.76 0.63 14.82
C ASP A 207 2.60 1.00 13.90
N SER A 208 2.87 1.11 12.60
CA SER A 208 1.85 1.43 11.60
C SER A 208 2.21 0.84 10.24
N LEU A 209 1.20 0.35 9.52
CA LEU A 209 1.29 -0.05 8.12
C LEU A 209 0.28 0.75 7.31
N ILE A 210 0.77 1.58 6.40
CA ILE A 210 -0.05 2.39 5.50
C ILE A 210 0.31 2.01 4.07
N VAL A 211 -0.66 1.49 3.31
CA VAL A 211 -0.51 1.22 1.88
C VAL A 211 -1.63 1.96 1.17
N ARG A 212 -1.27 2.96 0.38
CA ARG A 212 -2.23 3.87 -0.22
C ARG A 212 -1.92 4.13 -1.69
N ASN A 213 -2.96 4.15 -2.52
CA ASN A 213 -2.87 4.54 -3.92
C ASN A 213 -1.82 3.69 -4.66
N CYS A 214 -1.97 2.37 -4.57
CA CYS A 214 -0.99 1.41 -5.09
C CYS A 214 -1.64 0.39 -6.01
N THR A 215 -0.90 -0.01 -7.03
CA THR A 215 -1.30 -1.06 -7.96
C THR A 215 -0.43 -2.29 -7.77
N PHE A 216 -1.06 -3.47 -7.74
CA PHE A 216 -0.44 -4.79 -7.60
C PHE A 216 -0.81 -5.66 -8.80
N VAL A 217 0.20 -6.15 -9.52
CA VAL A 217 0.03 -6.93 -10.74
C VAL A 217 0.79 -8.25 -10.64
N ASN A 218 0.15 -9.36 -11.02
CA ASN A 218 0.81 -10.67 -11.10
C ASN A 218 1.48 -11.13 -9.78
N ILE A 219 0.86 -10.86 -8.64
CA ILE A 219 1.37 -11.33 -7.34
C ILE A 219 0.98 -12.79 -7.16
N ASP A 220 1.94 -13.69 -6.89
CA ASP A 220 1.66 -15.14 -6.85
C ASP A 220 1.07 -15.64 -5.52
N ALA A 221 1.04 -14.80 -4.49
CA ALA A 221 0.36 -15.06 -3.21
C ALA A 221 -0.33 -13.79 -2.70
N GLU A 222 -0.20 -13.48 -1.41
CA GLU A 222 -0.82 -12.29 -0.84
C GLU A 222 -0.09 -11.01 -1.28
N GLY A 223 -0.82 -10.04 -1.84
CA GLY A 223 -0.27 -8.70 -2.07
C GLY A 223 0.19 -8.05 -0.77
N ILE A 224 -0.61 -8.20 0.29
CA ILE A 224 -0.29 -7.68 1.62
C ILE A 224 -0.57 -8.75 2.66
N ARG A 225 0.48 -9.16 3.38
CA ARG A 225 0.39 -10.13 4.48
C ARG A 225 0.95 -9.52 5.76
N PHE A 226 0.09 -9.33 6.75
CA PHE A 226 0.45 -8.72 8.03
C PHE A 226 -0.09 -9.56 9.19
N TYR A 227 0.79 -10.00 10.09
CA TYR A 227 0.40 -10.66 11.34
C TYR A 227 0.83 -9.80 12.52
N ALA A 228 -0.13 -9.36 13.33
CA ALA A 228 0.15 -8.95 14.69
C ALA A 228 0.49 -10.18 15.54
N ASP A 229 1.07 -9.92 16.71
CA ASP A 229 1.37 -10.96 17.68
C ASP A 229 0.08 -11.52 18.32
N LYS A 230 0.21 -12.45 19.26
CA LYS A 230 -0.95 -13.10 19.91
C LYS A 230 -1.24 -12.54 21.30
N ASP A 231 -0.34 -11.74 21.84
CA ASP A 231 -0.47 -11.12 23.15
C ASP A 231 -1.40 -9.91 23.05
N THR A 232 -2.64 -10.07 23.46
CA THR A 232 -3.64 -9.00 23.45
C THR A 232 -3.36 -7.89 24.49
N ALA A 233 -2.26 -7.95 25.24
CA ALA A 233 -1.81 -6.88 26.13
C ALA A 233 -1.00 -5.80 25.40
N THR A 234 -0.44 -6.10 24.22
CA THR A 234 0.26 -5.13 23.38
C THR A 234 -0.76 -4.32 22.57
N ALA A 235 -0.44 -3.06 22.29
CA ALA A 235 -1.26 -2.28 21.40
C ALA A 235 -1.02 -2.73 19.95
N ASP A 236 -2.10 -3.03 19.24
CA ASP A 236 -2.07 -3.37 17.82
C ASP A 236 -1.53 -2.23 16.94
N ALA A 237 -1.03 -2.59 15.77
CA ALA A 237 -0.57 -1.62 14.79
C ALA A 237 -1.76 -0.87 14.17
N TYR A 238 -1.57 0.41 13.85
CA TYR A 238 -2.49 1.10 12.96
C TYR A 238 -2.27 0.61 11.53
N VAL A 239 -3.28 -0.07 10.95
CA VAL A 239 -3.20 -0.61 9.58
C VAL A 239 -4.26 0.04 8.71
N LEU A 240 -3.80 0.74 7.66
CA LEU A 240 -4.64 1.36 6.64
C LEU A 240 -4.25 0.87 5.25
N LEU A 241 -5.22 0.28 4.55
CA LEU A 241 -5.12 -0.20 3.17
C LEU A 241 -6.18 0.53 2.36
N GLU A 242 -5.77 1.41 1.45
CA GLU A 242 -6.68 2.38 0.83
C GLU A 242 -6.33 2.66 -0.63
N HIS A 243 -7.30 2.77 -1.53
CA HIS A 243 -7.07 3.04 -2.96
C HIS A 243 -6.11 2.02 -3.59
N LEU A 244 -6.48 0.74 -3.57
CA LEU A 244 -5.62 -0.35 -4.06
C LEU A 244 -6.23 -1.05 -5.27
N THR A 245 -5.45 -1.24 -6.33
CA THR A 245 -5.85 -2.04 -7.50
C THR A 245 -5.04 -3.33 -7.55
N PHE A 246 -5.70 -4.48 -7.46
CA PHE A 246 -5.09 -5.79 -7.67
C PHE A 246 -5.56 -6.34 -9.03
N TYR A 247 -4.61 -6.61 -9.93
CA TYR A 247 -4.89 -7.14 -11.25
C TYR A 247 -4.09 -8.41 -11.53
N ASN A 248 -4.73 -9.45 -12.07
CA ASN A 248 -4.09 -10.72 -12.43
C ASN A 248 -3.23 -11.35 -11.31
N SER A 249 -3.56 -11.03 -10.07
CA SER A 249 -2.88 -11.54 -8.88
C SER A 249 -3.60 -12.77 -8.36
N ALA A 250 -2.88 -13.59 -7.60
CA ALA A 250 -3.48 -14.67 -6.85
C ALA A 250 -4.60 -14.13 -5.95
N THR A 251 -5.55 -14.98 -5.60
CA THR A 251 -6.47 -14.65 -4.52
C THR A 251 -5.72 -14.53 -3.18
N ARG A 252 -6.45 -14.22 -2.11
CA ARG A 252 -5.89 -13.78 -0.82
C ARG A 252 -5.06 -12.51 -0.95
N VAL A 253 -5.47 -11.58 -1.80
CA VAL A 253 -4.74 -10.32 -2.06
C VAL A 253 -4.36 -9.59 -0.77
N ILE A 254 -5.20 -9.67 0.27
CA ILE A 254 -4.95 -9.11 1.60
C ILE A 254 -5.23 -10.16 2.68
N TYR A 255 -4.23 -10.40 3.53
CA TYR A 255 -4.38 -11.22 4.73
C TYR A 255 -3.80 -10.54 5.97
N ILE A 256 -4.68 -10.07 6.83
CA ILE A 256 -4.36 -9.41 8.11
C ILE A 256 -4.81 -10.30 9.26
N LYS A 257 -3.89 -10.65 10.15
CA LYS A 257 -4.12 -11.60 11.25
C LYS A 257 -3.80 -10.97 12.59
N ASN A 258 -4.65 -11.26 13.57
CA ASN A 258 -4.54 -10.84 14.97
C ASN A 258 -4.49 -9.32 15.23
N ASN A 259 -4.79 -8.45 14.26
CA ASN A 259 -4.73 -7.00 14.45
C ASN A 259 -6.15 -6.41 14.61
N GLU A 260 -6.42 -5.69 15.69
CA GLU A 260 -7.64 -4.91 15.85
C GLU A 260 -7.60 -3.60 15.04
N GLY A 261 -8.77 -3.07 14.69
CA GLY A 261 -8.88 -1.73 14.12
C GLY A 261 -8.27 -1.54 12.71
N THR A 262 -7.99 -2.61 11.97
CA THR A 262 -7.51 -2.50 10.59
C THR A 262 -8.58 -1.91 9.67
N ILE A 263 -8.21 -0.97 8.81
CA ILE A 263 -9.11 -0.36 7.82
C ILE A 263 -8.67 -0.78 6.42
N ALA A 264 -9.55 -1.45 5.67
CA ALA A 264 -9.36 -1.75 4.25
C ALA A 264 -10.52 -1.19 3.42
N ARG A 265 -10.22 -0.29 2.46
CA ARG A 265 -11.25 0.34 1.64
C ARG A 265 -10.76 0.88 0.30
N ASP A 266 -11.70 1.13 -0.59
CA ASP A 266 -11.48 1.67 -1.93
C ASP A 266 -10.60 0.76 -2.80
N ILE A 267 -10.99 -0.51 -2.89
CA ILE A 267 -10.15 -1.56 -3.48
C ILE A 267 -10.83 -2.15 -4.72
N ILE A 268 -10.07 -2.35 -5.79
CA ILE A 268 -10.47 -3.15 -6.94
C ILE A 268 -9.65 -4.44 -6.94
N VAL A 269 -10.32 -5.59 -7.06
CA VAL A 269 -9.67 -6.88 -7.33
C VAL A 269 -10.24 -7.44 -8.63
N ALA A 270 -9.42 -7.49 -9.67
CA ALA A 270 -9.86 -7.84 -11.01
C ALA A 270 -9.01 -8.97 -11.63
N ASN A 271 -9.68 -9.87 -12.33
CA ASN A 271 -9.09 -10.99 -13.08
C ASN A 271 -8.14 -11.83 -12.22
N SER A 272 -8.56 -12.20 -11.01
CA SER A 272 -7.69 -12.97 -10.13
C SER A 272 -7.45 -14.40 -10.66
N ARG A 273 -6.34 -14.98 -10.23
CA ARG A 273 -5.94 -16.35 -10.57
C ARG A 273 -5.68 -17.19 -9.32
N VAL A 274 -5.43 -18.48 -9.52
CA VAL A 274 -4.96 -19.37 -8.46
C VAL A 274 -3.45 -19.16 -8.26
N SER A 275 -3.00 -19.20 -7.00
CA SER A 275 -1.60 -19.15 -6.59
C SER A 275 -0.83 -20.39 -7.02
N GLY A 276 0.49 -20.26 -7.19
CA GLY A 276 1.41 -21.41 -7.24
C GLY A 276 1.52 -22.19 -5.93
N HIS A 277 0.82 -21.74 -4.87
CA HIS A 277 1.04 -22.16 -3.47
C HIS A 277 -0.14 -22.94 -2.87
N GLY A 278 -1.22 -23.15 -3.63
CA GLY A 278 -2.38 -23.96 -3.22
C GLY A 278 -3.16 -23.39 -2.04
N ARG A 279 -3.22 -22.07 -1.91
CA ARG A 279 -3.92 -21.36 -0.84
C ARG A 279 -4.76 -20.26 -1.47
N ASP A 280 -5.94 -20.60 -1.99
CA ASP A 280 -6.82 -19.66 -2.72
C ASP A 280 -8.28 -19.79 -2.24
N ASP A 281 -8.45 -19.71 -0.93
CA ASP A 281 -9.67 -19.94 -0.15
C ASP A 281 -10.47 -18.67 0.15
N PHE A 282 -9.90 -17.48 -0.08
CA PHE A 282 -10.57 -16.19 0.09
C PHE A 282 -9.91 -15.09 -0.75
N VAL A 283 -10.56 -13.94 -0.92
CA VAL A 283 -9.96 -12.73 -1.53
C VAL A 283 -9.31 -11.88 -0.46
N MET A 284 -10.05 -11.60 0.62
CA MET A 284 -9.57 -10.77 1.72
C MET A 284 -10.02 -11.32 3.06
N GLN A 285 -9.06 -11.49 3.97
CA GLN A 285 -9.33 -11.83 5.36
C GLN A 285 -8.65 -10.82 6.28
N ILE A 286 -9.45 -10.21 7.16
CA ILE A 286 -8.97 -9.37 8.26
C ILE A 286 -9.50 -9.95 9.57
N GLN A 287 -8.74 -9.87 10.65
CA GLN A 287 -9.12 -10.46 11.94
C GLN A 287 -9.44 -9.40 12.99
N ASN A 288 -10.09 -9.85 14.07
CA ASN A 288 -10.36 -9.13 15.31
C ASN A 288 -11.32 -7.92 15.19
N LYS A 289 -11.69 -7.36 16.35
CA LYS A 289 -12.71 -6.33 16.50
C LYS A 289 -12.22 -4.97 16.00
N GLY A 290 -13.16 -4.08 15.69
CA GLY A 290 -12.87 -2.72 15.19
C GLY A 290 -12.35 -2.67 13.76
N SER A 291 -11.94 -3.79 13.17
CA SER A 291 -11.49 -3.86 11.79
C SER A 291 -12.65 -3.74 10.79
N THR A 292 -12.45 -3.00 9.71
CA THR A 292 -13.47 -2.69 8.70
C THR A 292 -13.01 -3.01 7.27
N ILE A 293 -13.96 -3.50 6.46
CA ILE A 293 -13.82 -3.65 5.00
C ILE A 293 -15.01 -2.96 4.34
N SER A 294 -14.76 -2.04 3.40
CA SER A 294 -15.82 -1.29 2.69
C SER A 294 -15.34 -0.81 1.33
N HIS A 295 -16.24 -0.51 0.41
CA HIS A 295 -15.93 0.05 -0.91
C HIS A 295 -14.93 -0.84 -1.67
N VAL A 296 -15.36 -2.07 -1.97
CA VAL A 296 -14.54 -3.07 -2.67
C VAL A 296 -15.29 -3.58 -3.89
N ASP A 297 -14.68 -3.47 -5.06
CA ASP A 297 -15.16 -4.14 -6.27
C ASP A 297 -14.34 -5.40 -6.57
N THR A 298 -15.02 -6.42 -7.10
CA THR A 298 -14.45 -7.73 -7.35
C THR A 298 -14.93 -8.29 -8.69
N PHE A 299 -14.02 -8.37 -9.66
CA PHE A 299 -14.36 -8.77 -11.02
C PHE A 299 -13.54 -10.00 -11.45
N GLN A 300 -14.22 -11.02 -11.98
CA GLN A 300 -13.58 -12.24 -12.50
C GLN A 300 -12.55 -12.85 -11.52
N VAL A 301 -12.98 -13.08 -10.29
CA VAL A 301 -12.14 -13.68 -9.25
C VAL A 301 -12.26 -15.21 -9.27
N THR A 302 -11.12 -15.90 -9.24
CA THR A 302 -11.01 -17.37 -9.31
C THR A 302 -10.46 -17.97 -8.00
N THR A 303 -11.19 -18.90 -7.37
CA THR A 303 -10.77 -19.64 -6.16
C THR A 303 -10.44 -21.12 -6.46
N LEU A 304 -9.81 -21.83 -5.50
CA LEU A 304 -9.47 -23.27 -5.64
C LEU A 304 -10.69 -24.16 -5.94
N ASP A 305 -11.86 -23.84 -5.39
CA ASP A 305 -13.10 -24.59 -5.57
C ASP A 305 -13.94 -24.10 -6.76
N GLY A 306 -13.43 -23.12 -7.51
CA GLY A 306 -14.12 -22.50 -8.65
C GLY A 306 -15.42 -21.78 -8.29
N THR A 307 -15.72 -21.60 -7.00
CA THR A 307 -16.96 -20.98 -6.54
C THR A 307 -16.69 -19.53 -6.15
N TYR A 308 -17.20 -18.60 -6.95
CA TYR A 308 -17.15 -17.19 -6.60
C TYR A 308 -18.38 -16.79 -5.77
N ASN A 309 -18.17 -16.49 -4.49
CA ASN A 309 -19.19 -15.87 -3.64
C ASN A 309 -18.54 -14.78 -2.75
N PRO A 310 -18.69 -13.49 -3.07
CA PRO A 310 -18.04 -12.41 -2.33
C PRO A 310 -18.40 -12.42 -0.84
N ASP A 311 -19.63 -12.81 -0.50
CA ASP A 311 -20.11 -12.94 0.89
C ASP A 311 -19.37 -14.00 1.72
N GLN A 312 -18.67 -14.92 1.05
CA GLN A 312 -17.85 -15.97 1.66
C GLN A 312 -16.34 -15.69 1.52
N LEU A 313 -15.94 -14.90 0.52
CA LEU A 313 -14.54 -14.67 0.15
C LEU A 313 -13.97 -13.35 0.67
N ILE A 314 -14.80 -12.40 1.11
CA ILE A 314 -14.40 -11.18 1.81
C ILE A 314 -15.03 -11.18 3.19
N TYR A 315 -14.20 -11.28 4.22
CA TYR A 315 -14.73 -11.31 5.58
C TYR A 315 -13.77 -10.82 6.65
N VAL A 316 -14.35 -10.24 7.69
CA VAL A 316 -13.68 -10.04 8.98
C VAL A 316 -13.97 -11.25 9.86
N SER A 317 -12.93 -11.96 10.30
CA SER A 317 -13.05 -13.17 11.13
C SER A 317 -12.64 -12.94 12.57
N LYS A 318 -13.08 -13.85 13.46
CA LYS A 318 -12.89 -13.73 14.93
C LYS A 318 -13.47 -12.43 15.53
N ASN A 319 -14.52 -11.91 14.90
CA ASN A 319 -15.22 -10.71 15.34
C ASN A 319 -16.63 -11.08 15.85
N GLU A 320 -17.01 -10.57 17.01
CA GLU A 320 -18.39 -10.57 17.50
C GLU A 320 -19.19 -9.46 16.76
N GLY A 321 -19.38 -9.58 15.43
CA GLY A 321 -20.27 -8.67 14.66
C GLY A 321 -19.78 -8.08 13.32
N ARG A 322 -19.17 -8.91 12.44
CA ARG A 322 -18.87 -8.66 10.99
C ARG A 322 -18.67 -7.19 10.54
N GLY A 323 -17.44 -6.68 10.65
CA GLY A 323 -17.02 -5.35 10.16
C GLY A 323 -16.97 -5.15 8.64
N VAL A 324 -17.68 -5.95 7.83
CA VAL A 324 -17.76 -5.74 6.37
C VAL A 324 -19.01 -4.94 6.03
N ASN A 325 -18.86 -3.78 5.38
CA ASN A 325 -19.99 -3.03 4.86
C ASN A 325 -20.44 -3.61 3.51
N LYS A 326 -21.35 -4.59 3.57
CA LYS A 326 -21.84 -5.33 2.39
C LYS A 326 -22.50 -4.48 1.32
N THR A 327 -23.11 -3.34 1.66
CA THR A 327 -23.72 -2.45 0.66
C THR A 327 -22.70 -1.71 -0.20
N THR A 328 -21.41 -1.89 0.11
CA THR A 328 -20.28 -1.29 -0.61
C THR A 328 -19.35 -2.36 -1.16
N ILE A 329 -19.85 -3.58 -1.34
CA ILE A 329 -19.13 -4.68 -1.99
C ILE A 329 -19.83 -4.93 -3.32
N TRP A 330 -19.10 -4.76 -4.41
CA TRP A 330 -19.62 -4.91 -5.77
C TRP A 330 -18.86 -5.98 -6.55
N GLY A 331 -19.38 -6.33 -7.71
CA GLY A 331 -18.71 -7.22 -8.65
C GLY A 331 -18.99 -6.86 -10.11
N PHE A 332 -18.86 -5.56 -10.42
CA PHE A 332 -19.03 -5.06 -11.78
C PHE A 332 -17.70 -5.13 -12.55
N ASP A 333 -17.74 -4.94 -13.86
CA ASP A 333 -16.52 -4.79 -14.66
C ASP A 333 -15.92 -3.39 -14.41
N PRO A 334 -14.68 -3.25 -13.94
CA PRO A 334 -14.05 -1.93 -13.75
C PRO A 334 -13.83 -1.17 -15.07
N GLN A 335 -13.98 -1.82 -16.22
CA GLN A 335 -13.81 -1.24 -17.55
C GLN A 335 -12.42 -0.62 -17.76
N PHE A 336 -11.38 -1.42 -17.56
CA PHE A 336 -10.02 -1.03 -17.90
C PHE A 336 -9.83 -0.87 -19.41
N LYS A 337 -9.12 0.18 -19.82
CA LYS A 337 -8.94 0.58 -21.22
C LYS A 337 -8.20 -0.44 -22.06
N ASP A 338 -7.07 -0.96 -21.58
CA ASP A 338 -6.29 -2.01 -22.26
C ASP A 338 -5.49 -2.83 -21.24
N ALA A 339 -6.24 -3.58 -20.42
CA ALA A 339 -5.67 -4.35 -19.33
C ALA A 339 -4.67 -5.43 -19.79
N ALA A 340 -4.77 -5.90 -21.05
CA ALA A 340 -3.83 -6.85 -21.63
C ALA A 340 -2.41 -6.28 -21.75
N ASN A 341 -2.28 -4.96 -21.87
CA ASN A 341 -1.00 -4.24 -21.90
C ASN A 341 -0.74 -3.45 -20.59
N LEU A 342 -1.43 -3.80 -19.51
CA LEU A 342 -1.36 -3.13 -18.19
C LEU A 342 -1.74 -1.64 -18.21
N ASP A 343 -2.50 -1.19 -19.20
CA ASP A 343 -3.21 0.08 -19.13
C ASP A 343 -4.52 -0.15 -18.38
N LEU A 344 -4.46 0.02 -17.06
CA LEU A 344 -5.61 -0.13 -16.17
C LEU A 344 -6.43 1.15 -16.05
N THR A 345 -6.25 2.13 -16.95
CA THR A 345 -7.05 3.37 -16.95
C THR A 345 -8.53 3.02 -17.00
N LEU A 346 -9.32 3.57 -16.08
CA LEU A 346 -10.76 3.40 -16.05
C LEU A 346 -11.39 4.16 -17.23
N LEU A 347 -12.09 3.44 -18.11
CA LEU A 347 -12.90 4.06 -19.15
C LEU A 347 -13.97 4.96 -18.52
N SER A 348 -14.35 6.04 -19.20
CA SER A 348 -15.27 7.06 -18.66
C SER A 348 -16.64 6.52 -18.23
N GLY A 349 -17.07 5.39 -18.78
CA GLY A 349 -18.30 4.69 -18.40
C GLY A 349 -18.20 3.82 -17.15
N SER A 350 -17.04 3.75 -16.49
CA SER A 350 -16.84 2.86 -15.36
C SER A 350 -17.66 3.28 -14.13
N HIS A 351 -18.36 2.33 -13.53
CA HIS A 351 -19.04 2.52 -12.24
C HIS A 351 -18.07 2.57 -11.05
N ALA A 352 -16.77 2.33 -11.26
CA ALA A 352 -15.76 2.56 -10.23
C ALA A 352 -15.62 4.04 -9.87
N TYR A 353 -15.99 4.97 -10.76
CA TYR A 353 -16.04 6.39 -10.43
C TYR A 353 -17.13 6.67 -9.38
N TYR A 354 -16.81 7.53 -8.41
CA TYR A 354 -17.65 7.92 -7.27
C TYR A 354 -17.93 6.84 -6.24
N ALA A 355 -17.41 5.63 -6.46
CA ALA A 355 -17.68 4.47 -5.62
C ALA A 355 -16.73 4.34 -4.41
N ALA A 356 -15.70 5.20 -4.29
CA ALA A 356 -14.88 5.25 -3.09
C ALA A 356 -15.60 5.93 -1.92
N HIS A 357 -15.10 5.69 -0.70
CA HIS A 357 -15.67 6.23 0.54
C HIS A 357 -15.70 7.77 0.58
N ASP A 358 -14.79 8.42 -0.14
CA ASP A 358 -14.63 9.86 -0.23
C ASP A 358 -15.31 10.47 -1.47
N GLY A 359 -16.00 9.65 -2.26
CA GLY A 359 -16.65 10.05 -3.51
C GLY A 359 -15.70 10.17 -4.70
N SER A 360 -14.45 9.73 -4.58
CA SER A 360 -13.53 9.55 -5.71
C SER A 360 -13.73 8.18 -6.38
N ALA A 361 -12.80 7.76 -7.24
CA ALA A 361 -12.85 6.45 -7.88
C ALA A 361 -12.31 5.34 -6.95
N LEU A 362 -12.83 4.12 -7.08
CA LEU A 362 -12.23 2.93 -6.46
C LEU A 362 -10.83 2.64 -7.02
N GLY A 363 -10.02 1.95 -6.23
CA GLY A 363 -8.69 1.51 -6.62
C GLY A 363 -7.66 2.64 -6.62
N ASP A 364 -6.51 2.37 -7.25
CA ASP A 364 -5.44 3.35 -7.46
C ASP A 364 -5.91 4.47 -8.40
N LEU A 365 -5.89 5.69 -7.88
CA LEU A 365 -6.38 6.90 -8.53
C LEU A 365 -5.54 7.32 -9.74
N ASN A 366 -4.33 6.79 -9.90
CA ASN A 366 -3.53 7.02 -11.12
C ASN A 366 -4.19 6.46 -12.38
N TRP A 367 -5.16 5.54 -12.22
CA TRP A 367 -5.95 4.99 -13.30
C TRP A 367 -7.27 5.72 -13.54
N ALA A 368 -7.68 6.62 -12.64
CA ALA A 368 -8.93 7.37 -12.70
C ALA A 368 -8.72 8.74 -13.35
N THR A 369 -8.21 8.75 -14.59
CA THR A 369 -7.77 9.99 -15.27
C THR A 369 -8.76 10.54 -16.28
N GLU A 370 -9.74 9.74 -16.70
CA GLU A 370 -10.76 10.16 -17.67
C GLU A 370 -11.87 10.97 -16.97
N THR A 371 -12.61 11.77 -17.75
CA THR A 371 -13.81 12.44 -17.22
C THR A 371 -14.98 11.45 -17.23
N PRO A 372 -15.61 11.15 -16.06
CA PRO A 372 -16.67 10.16 -15.99
C PRO A 372 -17.92 10.59 -16.75
N THR A 373 -18.57 9.63 -17.42
CA THR A 373 -19.87 9.83 -18.09
C THR A 373 -21.04 9.23 -17.32
N VAL A 374 -20.77 8.39 -16.31
CA VAL A 374 -21.79 7.89 -15.38
C VAL A 374 -22.30 9.01 -14.48
N ILE A 375 -23.56 8.92 -14.08
CA ILE A 375 -24.23 9.91 -13.24
C ILE A 375 -24.21 9.41 -11.79
N PRO A 376 -23.60 10.15 -10.84
CA PRO A 376 -23.58 9.74 -9.44
C PRO A 376 -25.00 9.76 -8.85
N PHE A 377 -25.34 8.73 -8.09
CA PHE A 377 -26.61 8.60 -7.39
C PHE A 377 -26.37 8.78 -5.88
N ASN A 378 -26.78 9.93 -5.35
CA ASN A 378 -26.60 10.29 -3.94
C ASN A 378 -27.93 10.20 -3.20
N TYR A 379 -27.93 9.51 -2.06
CA TYR A 379 -29.10 9.42 -1.20
C TYR A 379 -28.70 9.46 0.28
N GLN A 380 -29.65 9.89 1.11
CA GLN A 380 -29.55 9.87 2.56
C GLN A 380 -30.87 9.33 3.11
N ILE A 381 -30.80 8.48 4.13
CA ILE A 381 -31.97 7.96 4.84
C ILE A 381 -32.12 8.75 6.14
N GLU A 382 -33.26 9.43 6.32
CA GLU A 382 -33.67 9.98 7.61
C GLU A 382 -34.65 9.02 8.29
N GLY A 383 -34.21 8.35 9.37
CA GLY A 383 -35.00 7.32 10.06
C GLY A 383 -34.31 5.95 10.04
N ASN A 384 -35.08 4.87 10.22
CA ASN A 384 -34.57 3.49 10.12
C ASN A 384 -35.29 2.71 9.02
N GLY A 385 -34.50 2.03 8.19
CA GLY A 385 -34.91 1.33 6.99
C GLY A 385 -33.78 1.26 5.97
N HIS A 386 -34.07 0.77 4.79
CA HIS A 386 -33.15 0.74 3.66
C HIS A 386 -33.86 1.08 2.34
N LEU A 387 -33.07 1.26 1.29
CA LEU A 387 -33.56 1.45 -0.08
C LEU A 387 -33.25 0.21 -0.91
N GLU A 388 -34.19 -0.17 -1.76
CA GLU A 388 -33.99 -1.11 -2.86
C GLU A 388 -34.07 -0.34 -4.19
N PHE A 389 -33.24 -0.72 -5.15
CA PHE A 389 -33.13 -0.05 -6.44
C PHE A 389 -33.35 -1.04 -7.58
N ASP A 390 -34.15 -0.65 -8.59
CA ASP A 390 -34.33 -1.40 -9.84
C ASP A 390 -34.13 -0.46 -11.05
N PRO A 391 -33.04 -0.61 -11.84
CA PRO A 391 -31.97 -1.60 -11.68
C PRO A 391 -31.09 -1.36 -10.44
N GLU A 392 -30.40 -2.42 -10.00
CA GLU A 392 -29.48 -2.37 -8.85
C GLU A 392 -28.41 -1.28 -9.02
N LEU A 393 -28.13 -0.54 -7.94
CA LEU A 393 -27.13 0.50 -7.92
C LEU A 393 -25.71 -0.09 -7.92
N GLN A 394 -24.93 0.15 -8.98
CA GLN A 394 -23.54 -0.28 -9.08
C GLN A 394 -22.59 0.84 -8.67
N GLY A 395 -21.70 0.58 -7.72
CA GLY A 395 -20.62 1.48 -7.28
C GLY A 395 -21.08 2.72 -6.50
N ARG A 396 -22.01 3.48 -7.10
CA ARG A 396 -22.89 4.57 -6.60
C ARG A 396 -23.32 5.46 -7.77
N SER A 397 -23.51 4.88 -8.95
CA SER A 397 -23.83 5.63 -10.16
C SER A 397 -24.70 4.81 -11.12
N TYR A 398 -25.32 5.51 -12.08
CA TYR A 398 -26.05 4.93 -13.18
C TYR A 398 -25.55 5.47 -14.52
N ASP A 399 -25.76 4.70 -15.58
CA ASP A 399 -25.58 5.22 -16.94
C ASP A 399 -26.55 6.37 -17.24
N PRO A 400 -26.18 7.33 -18.10
CA PRO A 400 -27.06 8.41 -18.50
C PRO A 400 -28.39 7.91 -19.08
N ASN A 401 -29.48 8.57 -18.68
CA ASN A 401 -30.86 8.25 -19.10
C ASN A 401 -31.40 6.92 -18.58
N THR A 402 -30.76 6.31 -17.57
CA THR A 402 -31.33 5.15 -16.87
C THR A 402 -32.58 5.58 -16.08
N THR A 403 -33.72 4.92 -16.33
CA THR A 403 -34.89 5.03 -15.47
C THR A 403 -34.70 4.08 -14.29
N VAL A 404 -34.79 4.61 -13.06
CA VAL A 404 -34.59 3.87 -11.82
C VAL A 404 -35.87 3.92 -11.01
N THR A 405 -36.35 2.77 -10.56
CA THR A 405 -37.40 2.65 -9.55
C THR A 405 -36.74 2.53 -8.18
N VAL A 406 -37.16 3.38 -7.23
CA VAL A 406 -36.62 3.38 -5.86
C VAL A 406 -37.72 2.94 -4.91
N THR A 407 -37.44 1.91 -4.10
CA THR A 407 -38.36 1.40 -3.08
C THR A 407 -37.80 1.67 -1.70
N ALA A 408 -38.50 2.44 -0.88
CA ALA A 408 -38.18 2.59 0.54
C ALA A 408 -38.77 1.41 1.33
N VAL A 409 -37.92 0.75 2.12
CA VAL A 409 -38.32 -0.37 2.98
C VAL A 409 -38.04 0.01 4.44
N PRO A 410 -39.06 0.51 5.17
CA PRO A 410 -38.93 0.87 6.57
C PRO A 410 -38.64 -0.34 7.46
N ASP A 411 -37.82 -0.14 8.50
CA ASP A 411 -37.64 -1.16 9.53
C ASP A 411 -38.91 -1.35 10.38
N SER A 412 -38.98 -2.43 11.14
CA SER A 412 -40.12 -2.71 12.02
C SER A 412 -40.38 -1.54 12.98
N GLY A 413 -41.62 -1.02 12.98
CA GLY A 413 -42.03 0.12 13.79
C GLY A 413 -41.80 1.49 13.13
N TRP A 414 -41.26 1.52 11.91
CA TRP A 414 -41.12 2.72 11.08
C TRP A 414 -42.09 2.68 9.90
N GLU A 415 -42.42 3.84 9.34
CA GLU A 415 -43.20 3.98 8.11
C GLU A 415 -42.49 4.91 7.13
N PHE A 416 -42.66 4.67 5.84
CA PHE A 416 -42.17 5.57 4.81
C PHE A 416 -43.04 6.83 4.82
N LYS A 417 -42.41 8.00 4.89
CA LYS A 417 -43.12 9.29 4.96
C LYS A 417 -43.18 9.98 3.60
N GLU A 418 -42.01 10.27 3.02
CA GLU A 418 -41.89 11.04 1.78
C GLU A 418 -40.47 10.94 1.20
N TRP A 419 -40.35 11.21 -0.11
CA TRP A 419 -39.10 11.50 -0.81
C TRP A 419 -38.85 13.01 -0.80
N GLN A 420 -37.58 13.42 -0.72
CA GLN A 420 -37.15 14.81 -0.79
C GLN A 420 -35.90 14.95 -1.68
N GLY A 421 -35.73 16.12 -2.31
CA GLY A 421 -34.62 16.41 -3.22
C GLY A 421 -35.05 16.33 -4.68
N ASP A 422 -34.24 15.67 -5.52
CA ASP A 422 -34.52 15.50 -6.96
C ASP A 422 -35.71 14.55 -7.20
N LEU A 423 -35.94 13.63 -6.28
CA LEU A 423 -37.17 12.83 -6.17
C LEU A 423 -38.03 13.41 -5.04
N SER A 424 -39.33 13.61 -5.29
CA SER A 424 -40.25 14.17 -4.30
C SER A 424 -41.63 13.52 -4.36
N GLY A 425 -42.34 13.47 -3.23
CA GLY A 425 -43.69 12.90 -3.13
C GLY A 425 -43.77 11.79 -2.08
N SER A 426 -44.93 11.13 -2.01
CA SER A 426 -45.22 10.08 -1.02
C SER A 426 -45.48 8.71 -1.65
N ASP A 427 -45.36 8.59 -2.97
CA ASP A 427 -45.55 7.32 -3.69
C ASP A 427 -44.34 6.40 -3.40
N ASN A 428 -44.60 5.13 -3.10
CA ASN A 428 -43.57 4.13 -2.84
C ASN A 428 -44.05 2.76 -3.39
N PRO A 429 -43.39 2.18 -4.40
CA PRO A 429 -42.16 2.66 -5.04
C PRO A 429 -42.36 3.95 -5.84
N ALA A 430 -41.27 4.68 -6.08
CA ALA A 430 -41.24 5.92 -6.84
C ALA A 430 -40.41 5.82 -8.13
#